data_AF-A0A496R4C5-F1
#
_entry.id   AF-A0A496R4C5-F1
#
_cell.length_a   1.000
_cell.length_b   1.000
_cell.length_c   1.000
_cell.angle_alpha   90.00
_cell.angle_beta   90.00
_cell.angle_gamma   90.00
#
_symmetry.space_group_name_H-M   'P 1'
#
loop_
_entity.id
_entity.type
_entity.pdbx_description
1 polymer ?
#
loop_
_entity_poly.entity_id
_entity_poly.type
_entity_poly.pdbx_seq_one_letter_code
_entity_poly.pdbx_strand_id
1 'polypeptide(L)' 'MERAEEIIADVYRQITEIQSRGIQPEKVIMPPELWQLVNNYRQSLGIIDGPHPDYLSEDTLFGLEIWYGNTPGIRVE' A
#
# COMPACT_ATOMS: atom_id res chain seq x y z
N MET A 1 5.90 -9.54 13.57
CA MET A 1 4.73 -8.70 13.26
C MET A 1 5.23 -7.70 12.24
N GLU A 2 4.73 -7.77 11.01
CA GLU A 2 5.09 -6.80 9.97
C GLU A 2 4.60 -5.41 10.36
N ARG A 3 5.40 -4.38 10.08
CA ARG A 3 5.02 -2.98 10.32
C ARG A 3 4.33 -2.40 9.08
N ALA A 4 3.43 -1.45 9.29
CA ALA A 4 2.75 -0.77 8.18
C ALA A 4 3.77 -0.11 7.22
N GLU A 5 4.83 0.45 7.76
CA GLU A 5 5.92 1.06 6.98
C GLU A 5 6.66 0.04 6.11
N GLU A 6 6.81 -1.21 6.57
CA GLU A 6 7.43 -2.29 5.78
C GLU A 6 6.53 -2.71 4.62
N ILE A 7 5.21 -2.78 4.85
CA ILE A 7 4.21 -3.05 3.82
C ILE A 7 4.23 -1.94 2.75
N ILE A 8 4.23 -0.68 3.17
CA ILE A 8 4.29 0.48 2.28
C ILE A 8 5.60 0.47 1.46
N ALA A 9 6.73 0.19 2.11
CA ALA A 9 8.02 0.12 1.44
C ALA A 9 8.09 -1.02 0.41
N ASP A 10 7.50 -2.19 0.73
CA ASP A 10 7.48 -3.31 -0.21
C ASP A 10 6.60 -3.01 -1.44
N VAL A 11 5.44 -2.37 -1.25
CA VAL A 11 4.60 -1.91 -2.37
C VAL A 11 5.38 -0.95 -3.25
N TYR A 12 6.04 0.04 -2.66
CA TYR A 12 6.84 1.01 -3.41
C TYR A 12 7.99 0.35 -4.19
N ARG A 13 8.65 -0.64 -3.59
CA ARG A 13 9.68 -1.45 -4.25
C ARG A 13 9.12 -2.15 -5.49
N GLN A 14 7.98 -2.83 -5.35
CA GLN A 14 7.35 -3.55 -6.47
C GLN A 14 6.87 -2.60 -7.58
N ILE A 15 6.30 -1.44 -7.24
CA ILE A 15 5.94 -0.37 -8.20
C ILE A 15 7.17 0.04 -9.02
N THR A 16 8.28 0.33 -8.33
CA THR A 16 9.52 0.78 -8.98
C THR A 16 10.09 -0.31 -9.90
N GLU A 17 10.02 -1.59 -9.47
CA GLU A 17 10.46 -2.73 -10.28
C GLU A 17 9.62 -2.91 -11.55
N ILE A 18 8.28 -2.79 -11.46
CA ILE A 18 7.37 -2.88 -12.61
C ILE A 18 7.63 -1.73 -13.58
N GLN A 19 7.72 -0.50 -13.07
CA GLN A 19 8.00 0.69 -13.87
C GLN A 19 9.37 0.65 -14.54
N SER A 20 10.39 0.07 -13.90
CA SER A 20 11.72 -0.11 -14.50
C SER A 20 11.72 -1.00 -15.75
N ARG A 21 10.67 -1.81 -15.91
CA ARG A 21 10.45 -2.67 -17.09
C ARG A 21 9.58 -1.98 -18.15
N GLY A 22 9.20 -0.71 -17.95
CA GLY A 22 8.32 0.04 -18.84
C GLY A 22 6.85 -0.36 -18.72
N ILE A 23 6.47 -1.06 -17.64
CA ILE A 23 5.10 -1.49 -17.38
C ILE A 23 4.46 -0.50 -16.40
N GLN A 24 3.20 -0.14 -16.65
CA GLN A 24 2.42 0.69 -15.73
C GLN A 24 1.73 -0.23 -14.71
N PRO A 25 1.99 -0.09 -13.39
CA PRO A 25 1.22 -0.81 -12.39
C PRO A 25 -0.21 -0.27 -12.32
N GLU A 26 -1.15 -1.18 -12.09
CA GLU A 26 -2.60 -0.94 -12.11
C GLU A 26 -3.22 -1.04 -10.72
N LYS A 27 -2.75 -1.97 -9.88
CA LYS A 27 -3.37 -2.26 -8.57
C LYS A 27 -2.42 -2.91 -7.57
N VAL A 28 -2.80 -2.86 -6.31
CA VAL A 28 -2.13 -3.55 -5.21
C VAL A 28 -3.06 -4.64 -4.69
N ILE A 29 -2.60 -5.89 -4.69
CA ILE A 29 -3.31 -7.04 -4.15
C ILE A 29 -2.67 -7.41 -2.81
N MET A 30 -3.47 -7.50 -1.75
CA MET A 30 -3.00 -7.95 -0.44
C MET A 30 -4.11 -8.62 0.38
N PRO A 31 -3.74 -9.39 1.42
CA PRO A 31 -4.69 -9.88 2.41
C PRO A 31 -5.34 -8.71 3.18
N PRO A 32 -6.63 -8.81 3.56
CA PRO A 32 -7.30 -7.79 4.36
C PRO A 32 -6.58 -7.45 5.66
N GLU A 33 -5.89 -8.42 6.27
CA GLU A 33 -5.17 -8.25 7.52
C GLU A 33 -3.97 -7.31 7.36
N LEU A 34 -3.28 -7.37 6.21
CA LEU A 34 -2.18 -6.45 5.91
C LEU A 34 -2.69 -5.04 5.62
N TRP A 35 -3.81 -4.92 4.90
CA TRP A 35 -4.43 -3.61 4.68
C TRP A 35 -4.89 -2.98 5.99
N GLN A 36 -5.42 -3.77 6.93
CA GLN A 36 -5.82 -3.25 8.24
C GLN A 36 -4.64 -2.63 9.00
N LEU A 37 -3.44 -3.20 8.91
CA LEU A 37 -2.23 -2.62 9.52
C LEU A 37 -1.91 -1.25 8.90
N VAL A 38 -1.96 -1.14 7.57
CA VAL A 38 -1.72 0.11 6.85
C VAL A 38 -2.78 1.16 7.16
N ASN A 39 -4.06 0.78 7.20
CA ASN A 39 -5.15 1.69 7.51
C ASN A 39 -5.09 2.19 8.96
N ASN A 40 -4.70 1.35 9.92
CA ASN A 40 -4.47 1.77 11.30
C ASN A 40 -3.33 2.81 11.39
N TYR A 41 -2.26 2.61 10.60
CA TYR A 41 -1.18 3.58 10.49
C TYR A 41 -1.65 4.90 9.85
N ARG A 42 -2.43 4.85 8.77
CA ARG A 42 -3.03 6.05 8.16
C ARG A 42 -3.89 6.84 9.15
N GLN A 43 -4.70 6.14 9.95
CA GLN A 43 -5.53 6.76 10.98
C GLN A 43 -4.68 7.41 12.08
N SER A 44 -3.57 6.77 12.48
CA SER A 44 -2.67 7.35 13.49
C SER A 44 -1.96 8.61 12.98
N LEU A 45 -1.69 8.70 11.67
CA LEU A 45 -1.17 9.92 11.05
C LEU A 45 -2.19 11.06 11.06
N GLY A 46 -3.49 10.78 10.91
CA GLY A 46 -4.55 11.79 10.99
C GLY A 46 -4.81 12.36 12.39
N ILE A 47 -4.31 11.68 13.44
CA ILE A 47 -4.30 12.21 14.82
C ILE A 47 -3.24 13.33 14.96
N ILE A 48 -2.25 13.34 14.07
CA ILE A 48 -1.25 14.40 13.96
C ILE A 48 -1.85 15.44 13.01
N ASP A 49 -2.26 16.61 13.51
CA ASP A 49 -2.86 17.73 12.74
C ASP A 49 -1.93 18.18 11.58
N GLY A 50 -1.95 17.44 10.47
CA GLY A 50 -1.07 17.62 9.34
C GLY A 50 -1.67 17.01 8.07
N PRO A 51 -1.16 17.39 6.88
CA PRO A 51 -1.62 16.83 5.63
C PRO A 51 -1.36 15.32 5.62
N HIS A 52 -2.40 14.53 5.29
CA HIS A 52 -2.22 13.11 5.03
C HIS A 52 -1.19 12.92 3.91
N PRO A 53 -0.31 11.91 4.00
CA PRO A 53 0.61 11.65 2.91
C PRO A 53 -0.17 11.30 1.64
N ASP A 54 0.13 11.97 0.53
CA ASP A 54 -0.59 11.81 -0.75
C ASP A 54 -0.57 10.38 -1.31
N TYR A 55 0.32 9.53 -0.81
CA TYR A 55 0.45 8.13 -1.20
C TYR A 55 -0.47 7.18 -0.39
N LEU A 56 -1.19 7.64 0.62
CA LEU A 56 -2.07 6.82 1.47
C LEU A 56 -3.48 7.41 1.54
N SER A 57 -4.43 6.78 0.83
CA SER A 57 -5.86 7.13 0.91
C SER A 57 -6.68 5.99 1.54
N GLU A 58 -8.00 6.16 1.57
CA GLU A 58 -8.92 5.19 2.18
C GLU A 58 -8.96 3.84 1.45
N ASP A 59 -8.76 3.86 0.14
CA ASP A 59 -8.91 2.72 -0.78
C ASP A 59 -7.74 2.59 -1.78
N THR A 60 -6.76 3.49 -1.70
CA THR A 60 -5.59 3.48 -2.59
C THR A 60 -4.27 3.64 -1.84
N LEU A 61 -3.22 3.04 -2.43
CA LEU A 61 -1.84 3.14 -1.99
C LEU A 61 -0.96 3.48 -3.20
N PHE A 62 -0.22 4.59 -3.12
CA PHE A 62 0.47 5.22 -4.26
C PHE A 62 -0.44 5.49 -5.46
N GLY A 63 -1.72 5.78 -5.21
CA GLY A 63 -2.73 6.00 -6.25
C GLY A 63 -3.23 4.72 -6.94
N LEU A 64 -2.78 3.54 -6.50
CA LEU A 64 -3.25 2.25 -6.99
C LEU A 64 -4.36 1.71 -6.09
N GLU A 65 -5.41 1.15 -6.69
CA GLU A 65 -6.54 0.56 -5.96
C GLU A 65 -6.11 -0.68 -5.17
N ILE A 66 -6.61 -0.80 -3.94
CA ILE A 66 -6.38 -1.98 -3.09
C ILE A 66 -7.41 -3.07 -3.41
N TRP A 67 -6.91 -4.25 -3.77
CA TRP A 67 -7.71 -5.43 -4.04
C TRP A 67 -7.44 -6.51 -2.99
N TYR A 68 -8.50 -7.02 -2.36
CA TYR A 68 -8.36 -8.13 -1.41
C TYR A 68 -8.21 -9.45 -2.16
N GLY A 69 -7.08 -10.12 -1.95
CA GLY A 69 -6.77 -11.40 -2.57
C GLY A 69 -6.35 -12.46 -1.57
N ASN A 70 -6.61 -13.73 -1.89
CA ASN A 70 -6.06 -14.86 -1.16
C ASN A 70 -4.62 -15.15 -1.64
N THR A 71 -3.71 -14.23 -1.32
CA THR A 71 -2.28 -14.29 -1.65
C THR A 71 -1.47 -14.45 -0.37
N PRO A 72 -0.33 -15.17 -0.38
CA PRO A 72 0.52 -15.32 0.79
C PRO A 72 1.21 -14.01 1.23
N GLY A 73 1.11 -12.94 0.44
CA GLY A 73 1.70 -11.64 0.72
C GLY A 73 1.22 -10.55 -0.23
N ILE A 74 1.97 -9.45 -0.30
CA ILE A 74 1.62 -8.28 -1.10
C ILE A 74 2.09 -8.46 -2.54
N ARG A 75 1.26 -8.07 -3.51
CA ARG A 75 1.62 -8.09 -4.93
C ARG A 75 1.14 -6.83 -5.62
N VAL A 76 2.02 -6.22 -6.40
CA VAL A 76 1.65 -5.17 -7.36
C VAL A 76 1.56 -5.80 -8.75
N GLU A 77 0.50 -5.49 -9.48
CA GLU A 77 0.29 -5.88 -10.88
C GLU A 77 0.32 -4.65 -11.78
#